data_AF-A0A3D3JRD5-F1
#
_entry.id   AF-A0A3D3JRD5-F1
#
_cell.length_a   1.000
_cell.length_b   1.000
_cell.length_c   1.000
_cell.angle_alpha   90.00
_cell.angle_beta   90.00
_cell.angle_gamma   90.00
#
_symmetry.space_group_name_H-M   'P 1'
#
loop_
_entity.id
_entity.type
_entity.pdbx_description
1 polymer ?
#
loop_
_entity_poly.entity_id
_entity_poly.type
_entity_poly.pdbx_seq_one_letter_code
_entity_poly.pdbx_strand_id
1 'polypeptide(L)' 'FYSVSIFSRGHTRRDQRIWCCPPNWTRCMLEMSEWMYAVSDDQIYVNLFAGSTAQMEVSGQKIELTQVT' A
#
# COMPACT_ATOMS: atom_id res chain seq x y z
N PHE A 1 2.27 13.49 10.06
CA PHE A 1 1.06 14.18 10.53
C PHE A 1 0.46 13.33 11.63
N TYR A 2 0.11 13.92 12.78
CA TYR A 2 -0.63 13.20 13.81
C TYR A 2 -2.14 13.44 13.62
N SER A 3 -2.55 14.70 13.51
CA SER A 3 -3.87 15.07 13.00
C SER A 3 -3.82 15.32 11.49
N VAL A 4 -4.84 14.84 10.78
CA VAL A 4 -5.10 15.15 9.37
C VAL A 4 -6.38 15.98 9.32
N SER A 5 -6.25 17.29 9.47
CA SER A 5 -7.38 18.22 9.43
C SER A 5 -7.86 18.42 7.99
N ILE A 6 -9.17 18.35 7.78
CA ILE A 6 -9.80 18.66 6.48
C ILE A 6 -9.79 20.15 6.12
N PHE A 7 -9.49 21.02 7.10
CA PHE A 7 -9.38 22.47 6.94
C PHE A 7 -8.32 23.04 7.90
N SER A 8 -7.56 24.05 7.46
CA SER A 8 -6.53 24.72 8.26
C SER A 8 -6.59 26.23 8.08
N ARG A 9 -6.61 26.97 9.20
CA ARG A 9 -6.42 28.44 9.23
C ARG A 9 -4.97 28.85 9.46
N GLY A 10 -4.01 27.97 9.18
CA GLY A 10 -2.57 28.22 9.32
C GLY A 10 -1.96 27.81 10.67
N HIS A 11 -2.73 27.22 11.59
CA HIS A 11 -2.21 26.79 12.91
C HIS A 11 -1.71 25.33 12.93
N THR A 12 -2.02 24.54 11.90
CA THR A 12 -1.62 23.12 11.83
C THR A 12 -0.30 22.98 11.08
N ARG A 13 0.72 22.39 11.72
CA ARG A 13 2.02 22.06 11.10
C ARG A 13 2.46 20.66 11.48
N ARG A 14 3.34 20.06 10.68
CA ARG A 14 3.99 18.80 11.04
C ARG A 14 4.94 19.06 12.22
N ASP A 15 4.82 18.28 13.28
CA ASP A 15 5.76 18.30 14.41
C ASP A 15 6.68 17.07 14.32
N GLN A 16 7.99 17.29 14.31
CA GLN A 16 8.99 16.23 14.25
C GLN A 16 9.17 15.49 15.58
N ARG A 17 8.65 16.03 16.68
CA ARG A 17 8.79 15.45 18.03
C ARG A 17 7.79 14.31 18.32
N ILE A 18 6.81 14.09 17.44
CA ILE A 18 5.79 13.05 17.60
C ILE A 18 6.20 11.81 16.79
N TRP A 19 6.55 10.74 17.49
CA TRP A 19 7.26 9.60 16.90
C TRP A 19 6.40 8.37 16.57
N CYS A 20 5.11 8.33 16.90
CA CYS A 20 4.30 7.14 16.63
C CYS A 20 3.83 7.05 15.17
N CYS A 21 3.43 8.17 14.55
CA CYS A 21 2.93 8.19 13.18
C CYS A 21 4.01 8.00 12.11
N PRO A 22 5.20 8.64 12.19
CA PRO A 22 6.22 8.49 11.16
C PRO A 22 6.65 7.03 10.90
N PRO A 23 7.05 6.22 11.90
CA PRO A 23 7.47 4.84 11.64
C PRO A 23 6.30 3.96 11.19
N ASN A 24 5.09 4.15 11.72
CA ASN A 24 3.93 3.38 11.27
C ASN A 24 3.55 3.71 9.82
N TRP A 25 3.66 4.97 9.41
CA TRP A 25 3.45 5.38 8.03
C TRP A 25 4.50 4.77 7.10
N THR A 26 5.78 4.82 7.48
CA THR A 26 6.85 4.19 6.69
C THR A 26 6.60 2.69 6.52
N ARG A 27 6.25 1.98 7.60
CA ARG A 27 5.89 0.55 7.53
C ARG A 27 4.72 0.29 6.57
N CYS A 28 3.64 1.06 6.71
CA CYS A 28 2.46 0.93 5.85
C CYS A 28 2.78 1.15 4.36
N MET A 29 3.60 2.15 4.04
CA MET A 29 4.02 2.40 2.66
C MET A 29 4.90 1.27 2.10
N LEU A 30 5.74 0.65 2.94
CA LEU A 30 6.55 -0.49 2.54
C LEU A 30 5.73 -1.77 2.33
N GLU A 31 4.67 -1.96 3.11
CA GLU A 31 3.74 -3.10 2.99
C GLU A 31 2.69 -2.93 1.88
N MET A 32 2.58 -1.73 1.29
CA MET A 32 1.52 -1.39 0.33
C MET A 32 1.49 -2.35 -0.89
N SER A 33 2.63 -2.88 -1.31
CA SER A 33 2.71 -3.85 -2.42
C SER A 33 1.96 -5.15 -2.14
N GLU A 34 1.88 -5.58 -0.88
CA GLU A 34 1.20 -6.82 -0.48
C GLU A 34 -0.32 -6.72 -0.65
N TRP A 35 -0.87 -5.51 -0.66
CA TRP A 35 -2.30 -5.28 -0.82
C TRP A 35 -2.72 -5.10 -2.27
N MET A 36 -1.78 -5.08 -3.22
CA MET A 36 -2.07 -4.87 -4.64
C MET A 36 -2.83 -6.06 -5.24
N TYR A 37 -2.48 -7.28 -4.83
CA TYR A 37 -3.05 -8.52 -5.35
C TYR A 37 -3.46 -9.44 -4.21
N ALA A 38 -4.53 -10.20 -4.40
CA ALA A 38 -4.88 -11.32 -3.53
C ALA A 38 -5.02 -12.59 -4.36
N VAL A 39 -4.63 -13.72 -3.79
CA VAL A 39 -4.61 -15.02 -4.46
C VAL A 39 -5.55 -15.97 -3.72
N SER A 40 -6.41 -16.64 -4.46
CA SER A 40 -7.18 -17.81 -4.03
C SER A 40 -6.70 -19.04 -4.81
N ASP A 41 -7.28 -20.21 -4.56
CA ASP A 41 -6.79 -21.47 -5.11
C ASP A 41 -6.73 -21.46 -6.65
N ASP A 42 -7.68 -20.80 -7.31
CA ASP A 42 -7.82 -20.74 -8.77
C ASP A 42 -7.93 -19.32 -9.35
N GLN A 43 -7.84 -18.28 -8.52
CA GLN A 43 -8.17 -16.90 -8.89
C GLN A 43 -7.16 -15.88 -8.37
N ILE A 44 -6.93 -14.85 -9.17
CA ILE A 44 -6.13 -13.67 -8.82
C ILE A 44 -7.06 -12.46 -8.78
N TYR A 45 -7.04 -11.73 -7.68
CA TYR A 45 -7.78 -10.49 -7.49
C TYR A 45 -6.81 -9.32 -7.60
N VAL A 46 -7.18 -8.31 -8.39
CA VAL A 46 -6.46 -7.03 -8.49
C VAL A 46 -7.21 -6.01 -7.64
N ASN A 47 -6.61 -5.59 -6.53
CA ASN A 47 -7.24 -4.67 -5.57
C ASN A 47 -6.86 -3.21 -5.84
N LEU A 48 -5.61 -2.97 -6.22
CA LEU A 48 -5.06 -1.62 -6.45
C LEU A 48 -4.54 -1.48 -7.87
N PHE A 49 -4.96 -0.42 -8.55
CA PHE A 49 -4.52 -0.15 -9.92
C PHE A 49 -3.28 0.75 -9.92
N ALA A 50 -2.10 0.13 -9.95
CA ALA A 50 -0.82 0.82 -10.10
C ALA A 50 0.17 -0.08 -10.86
N GLY A 51 1.06 0.55 -11.64
CA GLY A 51 2.08 -0.18 -12.39
C GLY A 51 2.94 -1.05 -11.48
N SER A 52 2.99 -2.35 -11.74
CA SER A 52 3.71 -3.32 -10.92
C SER A 52 3.95 -4.64 -11.65
N THR A 53 4.91 -5.40 -11.15
CA THR A 53 5.17 -6.79 -11.55
C THR A 53 5.07 -7.66 -10.30
N ALA A 54 4.26 -8.71 -10.35
CA ALA A 54 4.04 -9.63 -9.25
C ALA A 54 4.25 -11.07 -9.71
N GLN A 55 4.89 -11.87 -8.86
CA GLN A 55 5.04 -13.32 -9.03
C GLN A 55 4.20 -14.02 -7.97
N MET A 56 3.33 -14.94 -8.39
CA MET A 56 2.41 -15.64 -7.51
C MET A 56 2.18 -17.08 -7.95
N GLU A 57 1.71 -17.93 -7.04
CA GLU A 57 1.38 -19.33 -7.33
C GLU A 57 -0.14 -19.51 -7.27
N VAL A 58 -0.74 -19.97 -8.36
CA VAL A 58 -2.18 -20.18 -8.49
C VAL A 58 -2.41 -21.58 -9.02
N SER A 59 -3.23 -22.38 -8.35
CA SER A 59 -3.48 -23.79 -8.70
C SER A 59 -2.20 -24.61 -8.89
N GLY A 60 -1.14 -24.32 -8.13
CA GLY A 60 0.16 -25.00 -8.23
C GLY A 60 1.03 -24.56 -9.41
N GLN A 61 0.63 -23.52 -10.13
CA GLN A 61 1.40 -22.94 -11.23
C GLN A 61 1.97 -21.57 -10.84
N LYS A 62 3.26 -21.36 -11.10
CA LYS A 62 3.89 -20.05 -10.96
C LYS A 62 3.49 -19.14 -12.12
N ILE A 63 2.95 -17.98 -11.80
CA ILE A 63 2.46 -16.97 -12.74
C ILE A 63 3.19 -15.65 -12.45
N GLU A 64 3.64 -14.99 -13.51
CA GLU A 64 4.13 -13.61 -13.47
C GLU A 64 3.11 -12.70 -14.14
N LEU A 65 2.65 -11.68 -13.40
CA LEU A 65 1.67 -10.69 -13.85
C LEU A 65 2.35 -9.33 -13.92
N THR A 66 2.22 -8.65 -15.05
CA THR A 66 2.65 -7.25 -15.20
C THR A 66 1.45 -6.37 -15.49
N GLN A 67 1.24 -5.37 -14.65
CA GLN A 67 0.19 -4.36 -14.82
C GLN A 67 0.78 -3.09 -15.44
N VAL A 68 0.22 -2.66 -16.57
CA VAL A 68 0.54 -1.39 -17.25
C VAL A 68 -0.73 -0.54 -17.27
N THR A 69 -0.66 0.68 -16.73
CA THR A 69 -1.78 1.63 -16.65
C THR A 69 -1.37 3.01 -17.13
#